data_AF-A0A316KV66-F1
#
_entry.id   AF-A0A316KV66-F1
#
_cell.length_a   1.000
_cell.length_b   1.000
_cell.length_c   1.000
_cell.angle_alpha   90.00
_cell.angle_beta   90.00
_cell.angle_gamma   90.00
#
_symmetry.space_group_name_H-M   'P 1'
#
loop_
_entity.id
_entity.type
_entity.pdbx_description
1 polymer ?
#
loop_
_entity_poly.entity_id
_entity_poly.type
_entity_poly.pdbx_seq_one_letter_code
_entity_poly.pdbx_strand_id
1 'polypeptide(L)'
;MSKTIRLTAAQALVRYLSAQLNEEGETFIAGCWAIFGHGNVAGLGEALYTVRDTIPTYRGHCEQTMAHAAIAYSKQLRRTRAMAVTSSIGPGATNMVTAAALAHVNRLPVLLLPGDVFANRGPDPVLQQPEVFSDGTVSANDCFRPVSRYFDRITRPEHILTALPRAFRTMTDPADCGPVTLAFCQDVQAEAYDYPESFFEPRVWHRRRIHPDPHELHRAVDVIRNAKRPVIVAGGGVHYSDATADLKTFAEVHNIPVVETQAGKSSLPWDHPMNLGPIGVTGGEPANTTCAEADVVIGVGTRFQDFTTGSWGLFANPNRKLISLNVQVYDAMKHGAMPIHADAKAGLTELAIELAGYAPDAPAPELKEGWFAKVDPITDAPEGNQLPTDMQVIGAVQRAAAENTVVMCAAGTMPGELHKLWKAGKPGSYHMEYGFSCMGYEIAGAMGIKMAQPEADVICFTGDGTYMMANSEMATAAMMGIPFTVVITDNRGFGCINRLQMGTGGAEFNNLLDHAVHANPSAIDFAKHAEAMGAVSVKVGSIAELEEALAKRHDQTVPYVVVIDTDPYPSTEHGGTWWEVGVPEVSERAEVRAAHEQYVSNKKLQRAD
;
A
#
# COMPACT_ATOMS: atom_id res chain seq x y z
N MET A 1 38.12 -29.33 -7.19
CA MET A 1 37.12 -29.09 -6.13
C MET A 1 36.84 -27.60 -6.11
N SER A 2 35.58 -27.17 -6.13
CA SER A 2 35.26 -25.74 -5.93
C SER A 2 35.74 -25.31 -4.54
N LYS A 3 36.25 -24.09 -4.39
CA LYS A 3 36.59 -23.54 -3.08
C LYS A 3 35.31 -23.41 -2.25
N THR A 4 35.38 -23.84 -0.99
CA THR A 4 34.28 -23.75 -0.05
C THR A 4 34.70 -22.98 1.20
N ILE A 5 33.72 -22.39 1.87
CA ILE A 5 33.87 -21.73 3.16
C ILE A 5 32.87 -22.33 4.15
N ARG A 6 33.34 -22.63 5.36
CA ARG A 6 32.51 -23.19 6.43
C ARG A 6 31.82 -22.08 7.20
N LEU A 7 30.49 -22.06 7.18
CA LEU A 7 29.65 -21.08 7.87
C LEU A 7 28.42 -21.78 8.47
N THR A 8 27.83 -21.20 9.51
CA THR A 8 26.46 -21.59 9.90
C THR A 8 25.46 -21.17 8.82
N ALA A 9 24.28 -21.80 8.78
CA ALA A 9 23.25 -21.43 7.81
C ALA A 9 22.81 -19.96 7.97
N ALA A 10 22.72 -19.47 9.21
CA ALA A 10 22.41 -18.06 9.48
C ALA A 10 23.52 -17.11 8.98
N GLN A 11 24.79 -17.44 9.22
CA GLN A 11 25.94 -16.66 8.72
C GLN A 11 25.97 -16.62 7.20
N ALA A 12 25.71 -17.75 6.55
CA ALA A 12 25.62 -17.83 5.10
C ALA A 12 24.43 -17.03 4.55
N LEU A 13 23.26 -17.06 5.21
CA LEU A 13 22.11 -16.25 4.83
C LEU A 13 22.47 -14.75 4.84
N VAL A 14 22.93 -14.20 5.96
CA VAL A 14 23.20 -12.75 6.07
C VAL A 14 24.34 -12.30 5.16
N ARG A 15 25.35 -13.16 4.93
CA ARG A 15 26.42 -12.91 3.97
C ARG A 15 25.91 -12.87 2.54
N TYR A 16 25.01 -13.78 2.17
CA TYR A 16 24.36 -13.76 0.86
C TYR A 16 23.55 -12.48 0.65
N LEU A 17 22.73 -12.09 1.65
CA LEU A 17 21.94 -10.85 1.58
C LEU A 17 22.82 -9.62 1.35
N SER A 18 23.97 -9.55 2.02
CA SER A 18 24.94 -8.45 1.90
C SER A 18 25.58 -8.33 0.51
N ALA A 19 25.53 -9.40 -0.29
CA ALA A 19 26.08 -9.44 -1.65
C ALA A 19 25.03 -9.16 -2.74
N GLN A 20 23.76 -8.97 -2.38
CA GLN A 20 22.70 -8.68 -3.37
C GLN A 20 22.52 -7.18 -3.50
N LEU A 21 22.81 -6.64 -4.69
CA LEU A 21 22.83 -5.21 -4.98
C LEU A 21 21.72 -4.80 -5.94
N ASN A 22 21.24 -3.57 -5.84
CA ASN A 22 20.42 -2.91 -6.87
C ASN A 22 21.33 -2.32 -7.98
N GLU A 23 20.71 -1.70 -8.99
CA GLU A 23 21.41 -1.12 -10.15
C GLU A 23 22.33 0.05 -9.76
N GLU A 24 22.06 0.69 -8.63
CA GLU A 24 22.83 1.78 -8.04
C GLU A 24 24.03 1.28 -7.19
N GLY A 25 24.19 -0.04 -7.05
CA GLY A 25 25.27 -0.66 -6.28
C GLY A 25 25.04 -0.68 -4.76
N GLU A 26 23.84 -0.33 -4.30
CA GLU A 26 23.41 -0.43 -2.90
C GLU A 26 22.86 -1.83 -2.60
N THR A 27 22.86 -2.24 -1.33
CA THR A 27 22.22 -3.51 -0.94
C THR A 27 20.71 -3.48 -1.21
N PHE A 28 20.21 -4.53 -1.87
CA PHE A 28 18.79 -4.69 -2.13
C PHE A 28 18.03 -4.89 -0.81
N ILE A 29 18.55 -5.71 0.12
CA ILE A 29 18.05 -5.76 1.50
C ILE A 29 18.76 -4.71 2.33
N ALA A 30 18.08 -3.59 2.56
CA ALA A 30 18.62 -2.39 3.18
C ALA A 30 18.82 -2.51 4.70
N GLY A 31 18.19 -3.48 5.34
CA GLY A 31 18.25 -3.70 6.78
C GLY A 31 17.32 -4.83 7.21
N CYS A 32 17.41 -5.18 8.49
CA CYS A 32 16.58 -6.22 9.10
C CYS A 32 15.87 -5.67 10.33
N TRP A 33 14.54 -5.78 10.37
CA TRP A 33 13.78 -5.57 11.60
C TRP A 33 13.72 -6.86 12.41
N ALA A 34 14.02 -6.78 13.70
CA ALA A 34 14.11 -7.96 14.56
C ALA A 34 13.53 -7.72 15.95
N ILE A 35 12.67 -8.65 16.36
CA ILE A 35 12.47 -8.97 17.78
C ILE A 35 13.10 -10.35 17.98
N PHE A 36 14.08 -10.39 18.88
CA PHE A 36 14.82 -11.60 19.18
C PHE A 36 14.12 -12.42 20.27
N GLY A 37 13.90 -13.70 19.99
CA GLY A 37 13.50 -14.72 20.94
C GLY A 37 14.29 -16.01 20.69
N HIS A 38 13.99 -17.08 21.43
CA HIS A 38 14.76 -18.33 21.31
C HIS A 38 14.79 -18.89 19.88
N GLY A 39 13.76 -18.60 19.07
CA GLY A 39 13.66 -19.08 17.69
C GLY A 39 14.56 -18.41 16.66
N ASN A 40 15.22 -17.30 16.98
CA ASN A 40 16.09 -16.58 16.04
C ASN A 40 17.34 -15.94 16.68
N VAL A 41 17.36 -15.71 17.99
CA VAL A 41 18.43 -14.94 18.65
C VAL A 41 19.79 -15.64 18.57
N ALA A 42 19.83 -16.96 18.78
CA ALA A 42 21.07 -17.71 18.93
C ALA A 42 21.78 -17.93 17.58
N GLY A 43 21.02 -18.11 16.50
CA GLY A 43 21.55 -18.28 15.16
C GLY A 43 21.58 -16.97 14.38
N LEU A 44 20.40 -16.45 14.02
CA LEU A 44 20.30 -15.23 13.21
C LEU A 44 20.78 -13.98 13.94
N GLY A 45 20.53 -13.84 15.24
CA GLY A 45 21.02 -12.71 16.03
C GLY A 45 22.56 -12.63 16.07
N GLU A 46 23.24 -13.78 16.24
CA GLU A 46 24.71 -13.86 16.14
C GLU A 46 25.20 -13.44 14.76
N ALA A 47 24.59 -13.99 13.71
CA ALA A 47 24.98 -13.72 12.33
C ALA A 47 24.79 -12.24 11.96
N LEU A 48 23.64 -11.64 12.31
CA LEU A 48 23.33 -10.23 12.03
C LEU A 48 24.31 -9.28 12.71
N TYR A 49 24.78 -9.58 13.91
CA TYR A 49 25.77 -8.75 14.60
C TYR A 49 27.06 -8.59 13.77
N THR A 50 27.49 -9.63 13.06
CA THR A 50 28.74 -9.60 12.27
C THR A 50 28.64 -8.71 11.02
N VAL A 51 27.43 -8.50 10.49
CA VAL A 51 27.18 -7.69 9.27
C VAL A 51 26.46 -6.38 9.55
N ARG A 52 26.34 -5.96 10.81
CA ARG A 52 25.52 -4.81 11.26
C ARG A 52 25.82 -3.48 10.56
N ASP A 53 27.04 -3.29 10.07
CA ASP A 53 27.44 -2.08 9.34
C ASP A 53 26.97 -2.09 7.87
N THR A 54 26.63 -3.27 7.34
CA THR A 54 26.11 -3.47 5.96
C THR A 54 24.60 -3.72 5.95
N ILE A 55 24.11 -4.50 6.91
CA ILE A 55 22.68 -4.77 7.14
C ILE A 55 22.36 -4.32 8.56
N PRO A 56 22.00 -3.04 8.76
CA PRO A 56 21.58 -2.54 10.06
C PRO A 56 20.40 -3.35 10.58
N THR A 57 20.44 -3.68 11.88
CA THR A 57 19.34 -4.36 12.57
C THR A 57 18.57 -3.36 13.41
N TYR A 58 17.28 -3.24 13.13
CA TYR A 58 16.36 -2.33 13.80
C TYR A 58 15.42 -3.12 14.73
N ARG A 59 14.96 -2.46 15.80
CA ARG A 59 14.01 -3.05 16.74
C ARG A 59 12.74 -2.22 16.74
N GLY A 60 11.59 -2.89 16.57
CA GLY A 60 10.27 -2.34 16.86
C GLY A 60 9.67 -2.95 18.12
N HIS A 61 8.36 -2.73 18.29
CA HIS A 61 7.60 -3.21 19.44
C HIS A 61 6.58 -4.30 19.07
N CYS A 62 6.27 -4.48 17.79
CA CYS A 62 5.44 -5.58 17.28
C CYS A 62 5.94 -6.04 15.91
N GLU A 63 5.95 -7.35 15.66
CA GLU A 63 6.44 -7.90 14.39
C GLU A 63 5.58 -7.49 13.19
N GLN A 64 4.27 -7.28 13.39
CA GLN A 64 3.38 -6.77 12.34
C GLN A 64 3.82 -5.36 11.89
N THR A 65 4.06 -4.47 12.85
CA THR A 65 4.38 -3.07 12.58
C THR A 65 5.81 -2.89 12.08
N MET A 66 6.76 -3.68 12.57
CA MET A 66 8.09 -3.80 11.95
C MET A 66 8.00 -4.16 10.46
N ALA A 67 7.14 -5.12 10.11
CA ALA A 67 6.91 -5.48 8.72
C ALA A 67 6.19 -4.38 7.92
N HIS A 68 5.25 -3.65 8.53
CA HIS A 68 4.64 -2.49 7.88
C HIS A 68 5.66 -1.41 7.53
N ALA A 69 6.60 -1.10 8.43
CA ALA A 69 7.70 -0.16 8.16
C ALA A 69 8.59 -0.65 7.00
N ALA A 70 8.98 -1.93 7.00
CA ALA A 70 9.72 -2.56 5.91
C ALA A 70 8.99 -2.46 4.57
N ILE A 71 7.67 -2.71 4.56
CA ILE A 71 6.85 -2.67 3.35
C ILE A 71 6.70 -1.24 2.81
N ALA A 72 6.50 -0.26 3.70
CA ALA A 72 6.42 1.15 3.34
C ALA A 72 7.73 1.66 2.74
N TYR A 73 8.87 1.26 3.32
CA TYR A 73 10.20 1.53 2.77
C TYR A 73 10.31 1.03 1.33
N SER A 74 10.00 -0.26 1.09
CA SER A 74 10.03 -0.86 -0.24
C SER A 74 9.12 -0.15 -1.24
N LYS A 75 7.91 0.22 -0.80
CA LYS A 75 6.92 0.89 -1.64
C LYS A 75 7.35 2.30 -2.02
N GLN A 76 7.87 3.08 -1.07
CA GLN A 76 8.34 4.44 -1.32
C GLN A 76 9.49 4.46 -2.33
N LEU A 77 10.38 3.47 -2.27
CA LEU A 77 11.47 3.27 -3.22
C LEU A 77 11.05 2.53 -4.50
N ARG A 78 9.75 2.35 -4.75
CA ARG A 78 9.24 1.73 -5.98
C ARG A 78 9.86 0.35 -6.24
N ARG A 79 10.09 -0.42 -5.16
CA ARG A 79 10.64 -1.79 -5.16
C ARG A 79 12.10 -1.93 -5.59
N THR A 80 12.87 -0.84 -5.70
CA THR A 80 14.31 -0.94 -6.00
C THR A 80 15.12 -1.50 -4.83
N ARG A 81 14.58 -1.39 -3.61
CA ARG A 81 15.12 -1.97 -2.39
C ARG A 81 13.98 -2.53 -1.54
N ALA A 82 14.35 -3.42 -0.61
CA ALA A 82 13.47 -4.04 0.36
C ALA A 82 14.15 -4.17 1.72
N MET A 83 13.42 -4.66 2.72
CA MET A 83 13.98 -5.01 4.04
C MET A 83 13.60 -6.43 4.42
N ALA A 84 14.37 -6.99 5.35
CA ALA A 84 14.05 -8.25 6.00
C ALA A 84 13.36 -8.03 7.35
N VAL A 85 12.55 -8.99 7.78
CA VAL A 85 11.92 -8.99 9.11
C VAL A 85 12.05 -10.37 9.70
N THR A 86 12.58 -10.48 10.92
CA THR A 86 12.69 -11.74 11.65
C THR A 86 11.93 -11.69 12.97
N SER A 87 11.40 -12.83 13.35
CA SER A 87 10.75 -13.09 14.63
C SER A 87 11.28 -14.39 15.21
N SER A 88 10.99 -14.62 16.50
CA SER A 88 11.01 -15.98 17.05
C SER A 88 9.99 -16.90 16.32
N ILE A 89 9.77 -18.09 16.84
CA ILE A 89 8.70 -19.00 16.44
C ILE A 89 7.33 -18.55 17.00
N GLY A 90 6.24 -19.13 16.49
CA GLY A 90 4.93 -19.11 17.11
C GLY A 90 4.27 -17.73 17.06
N PRO A 91 3.94 -17.09 18.21
CA PRO A 91 3.18 -15.85 18.21
C PRO A 91 3.89 -14.71 17.47
N GLY A 92 5.21 -14.57 17.62
CA GLY A 92 5.97 -13.54 16.91
C GLY A 92 5.95 -13.76 15.39
N ALA A 93 5.94 -15.02 14.96
CA ALA A 93 5.77 -15.34 13.55
C ALA A 93 4.34 -15.02 13.09
N THR A 94 3.30 -15.48 13.81
CA THR A 94 1.91 -15.23 13.40
C THR A 94 1.53 -13.75 13.39
N ASN A 95 2.21 -12.90 14.18
CA ASN A 95 2.05 -11.45 14.13
C ASN A 95 2.40 -10.85 12.74
N MET A 96 3.31 -11.46 11.98
CA MET A 96 3.69 -10.94 10.66
C MET A 96 2.73 -11.35 9.52
N VAL A 97 1.76 -12.23 9.77
CA VAL A 97 0.90 -12.81 8.71
C VAL A 97 0.03 -11.73 8.05
N THR A 98 -0.52 -10.82 8.84
CA THR A 98 -1.29 -9.67 8.34
C THR A 98 -0.43 -8.78 7.45
N ALA A 99 0.82 -8.52 7.84
CA ALA A 99 1.76 -7.74 7.04
C ALA A 99 2.18 -8.48 5.76
N ALA A 100 2.35 -9.80 5.81
CA ALA A 100 2.56 -10.62 4.63
C ALA A 100 1.37 -10.51 3.67
N ALA A 101 0.13 -10.60 4.16
CA ALA A 101 -1.07 -10.43 3.35
C ALA A 101 -1.12 -9.04 2.69
N LEU A 102 -0.82 -7.98 3.46
CA LEU A 102 -0.72 -6.61 2.95
C LEU A 102 0.29 -6.51 1.81
N ALA A 103 1.52 -7.00 2.02
CA ALA A 103 2.56 -7.01 0.99
C ALA A 103 2.14 -7.85 -0.23
N HIS A 104 1.48 -8.99 -0.03
CA HIS A 104 1.03 -9.87 -1.10
C HIS A 104 0.01 -9.21 -2.00
N VAL A 105 -1.01 -8.60 -1.38
CA VAL A 105 -2.06 -7.88 -2.08
C VAL A 105 -1.47 -6.67 -2.79
N ASN A 106 -0.58 -5.92 -2.16
CA ASN A 106 0.06 -4.76 -2.79
C ASN A 106 1.20 -5.12 -3.77
N ARG A 107 1.61 -6.40 -3.85
CA ARG A 107 2.74 -6.91 -4.64
C ARG A 107 4.06 -6.23 -4.28
N LEU A 108 4.36 -6.14 -2.99
CA LEU A 108 5.54 -5.44 -2.48
C LEU A 108 6.58 -6.42 -1.94
N PRO A 109 7.89 -6.20 -2.20
CA PRO A 109 8.93 -7.08 -1.71
C PRO A 109 9.19 -6.84 -0.22
N VAL A 110 9.21 -7.94 0.53
CA VAL A 110 9.65 -8.03 1.93
C VAL A 110 10.13 -9.45 2.18
N LEU A 111 11.27 -9.60 2.86
CA LEU A 111 11.82 -10.91 3.21
C LEU A 111 11.46 -11.24 4.67
N LEU A 112 10.57 -12.20 4.88
CA LEU A 112 10.14 -12.66 6.19
C LEU A 112 10.95 -13.90 6.58
N LEU A 113 11.59 -13.83 7.75
CA LEU A 113 12.47 -14.85 8.31
C LEU A 113 11.97 -15.27 9.71
N PRO A 114 10.76 -15.83 9.83
CA PRO A 114 10.30 -16.34 11.12
C PRO A 114 11.12 -17.57 11.53
N GLY A 115 11.48 -17.66 12.80
CA GLY A 115 11.95 -18.92 13.38
C GLY A 115 10.91 -20.02 13.22
N ASP A 116 11.33 -21.26 13.01
CA ASP A 116 10.44 -22.43 12.93
C ASP A 116 10.78 -23.48 13.99
N VAL A 117 10.10 -24.61 14.00
CA VAL A 117 10.38 -25.76 14.88
C VAL A 117 11.80 -26.30 14.69
N PHE A 118 12.24 -27.20 15.56
CA PHE A 118 13.50 -27.92 15.37
C PHE A 118 13.35 -28.91 14.22
N ALA A 119 14.22 -28.82 13.21
CA ALA A 119 14.18 -29.74 12.07
C ALA A 119 14.45 -31.18 12.52
N ASN A 120 15.31 -31.36 13.54
CA ASN A 120 15.63 -32.66 14.10
C ASN A 120 14.56 -33.25 15.04
N ARG A 121 13.56 -32.45 15.45
CA ARG A 121 12.45 -32.82 16.35
C ARG A 121 12.85 -33.35 17.74
N GLY A 122 14.12 -33.23 18.12
CA GLY A 122 14.61 -33.69 19.43
C GLY A 122 13.85 -33.08 20.62
N PRO A 123 13.56 -31.76 20.63
CA PRO A 123 12.83 -31.11 21.71
C PRO A 123 11.31 -31.02 21.46
N ASP A 124 10.75 -31.80 20.53
CA ASP A 124 9.32 -31.70 20.19
C ASP A 124 8.39 -32.11 21.37
N PRO A 125 7.26 -31.40 21.59
CA PRO A 125 6.94 -30.11 20.99
C PRO A 125 7.81 -29.00 21.58
N VAL A 126 8.42 -28.17 20.73
CA VAL A 126 9.18 -27.01 21.21
C VAL A 126 8.22 -25.96 21.79
N LEU A 127 8.68 -25.19 22.77
CA LEU A 127 7.97 -24.01 23.24
C LEU A 127 7.49 -23.14 22.05
N GLN A 128 6.24 -22.69 22.08
CA GLN A 128 5.57 -21.90 21.04
C GLN A 128 5.24 -22.64 19.72
N GLN A 129 5.41 -23.97 19.64
CA GLN A 129 4.89 -24.79 18.55
C GLN A 129 3.38 -25.09 18.75
N PRO A 130 2.55 -25.04 17.69
CA PRO A 130 1.18 -25.54 17.78
C PRO A 130 1.18 -27.08 17.86
N GLU A 131 0.46 -27.63 18.84
CA GLU A 131 0.32 -29.08 19.02
C GLU A 131 -0.80 -29.64 18.12
N VAL A 132 -0.43 -30.11 16.92
CA VAL A 132 -1.37 -30.70 15.95
C VAL A 132 -1.30 -32.22 16.01
N PHE A 133 -2.23 -32.85 16.73
CA PHE A 133 -2.23 -34.31 16.99
C PHE A 133 -2.30 -35.19 15.73
N SER A 134 -2.87 -34.68 14.64
CA SER A 134 -3.05 -35.44 13.39
C SER A 134 -1.86 -35.33 12.44
N ASP A 135 -0.97 -34.35 12.61
CA ASP A 135 0.12 -34.06 11.68
C ASP A 135 1.30 -33.36 12.37
N GLY A 136 2.38 -34.11 12.61
CA GLY A 136 3.62 -33.60 13.22
C GLY A 136 4.50 -32.76 12.29
N THR A 137 4.04 -32.41 11.09
CA THR A 137 4.76 -31.52 10.16
C THR A 137 4.24 -30.09 10.17
N VAL A 138 3.08 -29.85 10.80
CA VAL A 138 2.45 -28.54 10.86
C VAL A 138 3.17 -27.65 11.88
N SER A 139 3.40 -26.41 11.47
CA SER A 139 3.96 -25.34 12.28
C SER A 139 3.07 -24.11 12.23
N ALA A 140 3.29 -23.16 13.14
CA ALA A 140 2.64 -21.86 13.06
C ALA A 140 2.92 -21.19 11.70
N ASN A 141 4.10 -21.40 11.11
CA ASN A 141 4.52 -20.75 9.87
C ASN A 141 3.76 -21.22 8.61
N ASP A 142 2.97 -22.31 8.68
CA ASP A 142 2.16 -22.73 7.53
C ASP A 142 1.06 -21.71 7.18
N CYS A 143 0.70 -20.81 8.11
CA CYS A 143 -0.21 -19.69 7.84
C CYS A 143 0.34 -18.66 6.83
N PHE A 144 1.65 -18.62 6.58
CA PHE A 144 2.26 -17.72 5.59
C PHE A 144 2.09 -18.20 4.15
N ARG A 145 1.83 -19.49 3.93
CA ARG A 145 1.73 -20.08 2.59
C ARG A 145 0.75 -19.34 1.67
N PRO A 146 -0.50 -19.04 2.06
CA PRO A 146 -1.45 -18.34 1.19
C PRO A 146 -1.07 -16.87 0.92
N VAL A 147 -0.22 -16.28 1.79
CA VAL A 147 0.11 -14.85 1.76
C VAL A 147 1.58 -14.59 1.43
N SER A 148 2.29 -15.59 0.90
CA SER A 148 3.65 -15.49 0.38
C SER A 148 3.66 -15.76 -1.12
N ARG A 149 4.40 -14.98 -1.90
CA ARG A 149 4.67 -15.33 -3.32
C ARG A 149 5.59 -16.54 -3.42
N TYR A 150 6.54 -16.62 -2.49
CA TYR A 150 7.37 -17.79 -2.30
C TYR A 150 7.48 -18.10 -0.81
N PHE A 151 7.11 -19.33 -0.45
CA PHE A 151 7.28 -19.89 0.88
C PHE A 151 8.25 -21.07 0.80
N ASP A 152 9.22 -21.13 1.70
CA ASP A 152 10.04 -22.32 1.91
C ASP A 152 10.30 -22.54 3.41
N ARG A 153 10.55 -23.79 3.79
CA ARG A 153 10.95 -24.17 5.13
C ARG A 153 12.37 -24.70 5.11
N ILE A 154 13.26 -23.98 5.77
CA ILE A 154 14.70 -24.27 5.81
C ILE A 154 14.96 -25.27 6.93
N THR A 155 14.92 -26.56 6.58
CA THR A 155 15.15 -27.69 7.50
C THR A 155 16.55 -28.29 7.41
N ARG A 156 17.41 -27.80 6.49
CA ARG A 156 18.82 -28.18 6.38
C ARG A 156 19.66 -26.97 5.94
N PRO A 157 20.95 -26.87 6.32
CA PRO A 157 21.79 -25.72 5.98
C PRO A 157 21.92 -25.45 4.48
N GLU A 158 22.03 -26.50 3.67
CA GLU A 158 22.22 -26.39 2.23
C GLU A 158 20.95 -25.96 1.47
N HIS A 159 19.76 -25.96 2.11
CA HIS A 159 18.53 -25.48 1.47
C HIS A 159 18.63 -24.00 1.08
N ILE A 160 19.43 -23.19 1.79
CA ILE A 160 19.59 -21.77 1.47
C ILE A 160 20.21 -21.56 0.07
N LEU A 161 20.97 -22.53 -0.45
CA LEU A 161 21.59 -22.48 -1.78
C LEU A 161 20.55 -22.41 -2.90
N THR A 162 19.36 -22.96 -2.68
CA THR A 162 18.26 -22.92 -3.65
C THR A 162 17.18 -21.92 -3.26
N ALA A 163 16.92 -21.76 -1.96
CA ALA A 163 15.88 -20.87 -1.45
C ALA A 163 16.21 -19.38 -1.67
N LEU A 164 17.44 -18.95 -1.37
CA LEU A 164 17.79 -17.52 -1.49
C LEU A 164 17.78 -17.00 -2.93
N PRO A 165 18.36 -17.70 -3.94
CA PRO A 165 18.23 -17.26 -5.33
C PRO A 165 16.77 -17.16 -5.81
N ARG A 166 15.89 -18.08 -5.36
CA ARG A 166 14.46 -18.04 -5.66
C ARG A 166 13.76 -16.87 -4.96
N ALA A 167 14.11 -16.61 -3.70
CA ALA A 167 13.59 -15.49 -2.92
C ALA A 167 13.85 -14.16 -3.63
N PHE A 168 15.08 -13.89 -4.06
CA PHE A 168 15.41 -12.66 -4.75
C PHE A 168 14.78 -12.59 -6.15
N ARG A 169 14.73 -13.71 -6.89
CA ARG A 169 14.01 -13.75 -8.17
C ARG A 169 12.55 -13.35 -7.98
N THR A 170 11.86 -13.87 -6.98
CA THR A 170 10.46 -13.53 -6.69
C THR A 170 10.32 -12.07 -6.25
N MET A 171 11.17 -11.56 -5.35
CA MET A 171 11.07 -10.17 -4.88
C MET A 171 11.38 -9.13 -5.98
N THR A 172 12.24 -9.46 -6.95
CA THR A 172 12.71 -8.54 -7.99
C THR A 172 11.97 -8.67 -9.32
N ASP A 173 11.26 -9.78 -9.56
CA ASP A 173 10.49 -9.96 -10.79
C ASP A 173 9.24 -9.04 -10.79
N PRO A 174 9.04 -8.21 -11.83
CA PRO A 174 7.95 -7.22 -11.84
C PRO A 174 6.56 -7.84 -11.78
N ALA A 175 6.39 -9.07 -12.28
CA ALA A 175 5.13 -9.79 -12.26
C ALA A 175 4.95 -10.54 -10.94
N ASP A 176 5.94 -11.34 -10.53
CA ASP A 176 5.86 -12.22 -9.35
C ASP A 176 6.13 -11.51 -8.01
N CYS A 177 6.53 -10.23 -8.04
CA CYS A 177 6.87 -9.45 -6.85
C CYS A 177 5.86 -9.57 -5.72
N GLY A 178 6.37 -9.83 -4.52
CA GLY A 178 5.61 -9.84 -3.28
C GLY A 178 6.45 -10.39 -2.11
N PRO A 179 5.80 -10.69 -0.98
CA PRO A 179 6.47 -11.19 0.21
C PRO A 179 7.03 -12.58 -0.03
N VAL A 180 8.25 -12.79 0.48
CA VAL A 180 8.89 -14.10 0.54
C VAL A 180 9.03 -14.49 1.99
N THR A 181 8.63 -15.72 2.33
CA THR A 181 8.78 -16.26 3.68
C THR A 181 9.73 -17.46 3.65
N LEU A 182 10.85 -17.35 4.34
CA LEU A 182 11.77 -18.47 4.58
C LEU A 182 11.68 -18.84 6.06
N ALA A 183 10.84 -19.81 6.37
CA ALA A 183 10.66 -20.29 7.73
C ALA A 183 11.91 -21.07 8.16
N PHE A 184 12.64 -20.56 9.16
CA PHE A 184 14.01 -20.98 9.44
C PHE A 184 14.10 -21.76 10.75
N CYS A 185 14.19 -23.09 10.67
CA CYS A 185 14.31 -23.98 11.83
C CYS A 185 15.47 -23.56 12.75
N GLN A 186 15.21 -23.49 14.05
CA GLN A 186 16.11 -22.84 15.03
C GLN A 186 17.47 -23.55 15.14
N ASP A 187 17.46 -24.88 15.10
CA ASP A 187 18.67 -25.71 15.05
C ASP A 187 19.45 -25.47 13.76
N VAL A 188 18.77 -25.48 12.63
CA VAL A 188 19.39 -25.31 11.31
C VAL A 188 20.10 -23.97 11.17
N GLN A 189 19.59 -22.90 11.79
CA GLN A 189 20.27 -21.60 11.81
C GLN A 189 21.71 -21.69 12.33
N ALA A 190 21.96 -22.58 13.30
CA ALA A 190 23.27 -22.77 13.95
C ALA A 190 24.12 -23.90 13.32
N GLU A 191 23.54 -24.73 12.46
CA GLU A 191 24.25 -25.83 11.81
C GLU A 191 25.23 -25.32 10.74
N ALA A 192 26.44 -25.87 10.71
CA ALA A 192 27.49 -25.49 9.79
C ALA A 192 27.52 -26.34 8.51
N TYR A 193 27.77 -25.70 7.38
CA TYR A 193 27.93 -26.35 6.08
C TYR A 193 29.08 -25.70 5.29
N ASP A 194 29.68 -26.47 4.37
CA ASP A 194 30.75 -26.00 3.51
C ASP A 194 30.14 -25.42 2.22
N TYR A 195 29.83 -24.13 2.25
CA TYR A 195 29.21 -23.41 1.13
C TYR A 195 30.23 -23.06 0.05
N PRO A 196 29.89 -23.15 -1.24
CA PRO A 196 30.78 -22.69 -2.31
C PRO A 196 31.01 -21.18 -2.20
N GLU A 197 32.27 -20.73 -2.29
CA GLU A 197 32.61 -19.30 -2.18
C GLU A 197 31.88 -18.45 -3.24
N SER A 198 31.63 -19.02 -4.42
CA SER A 198 30.91 -18.37 -5.53
C SER A 198 29.45 -18.03 -5.20
N PHE A 199 28.86 -18.64 -4.15
CA PHE A 199 27.51 -18.29 -3.70
C PHE A 199 27.42 -16.88 -3.11
N PHE A 200 28.55 -16.33 -2.64
CA PHE A 200 28.62 -15.01 -2.02
C PHE A 200 29.20 -13.93 -2.93
N GLU A 201 29.39 -14.24 -4.22
CA GLU A 201 29.81 -13.23 -5.20
C GLU A 201 28.73 -12.15 -5.33
N PRO A 202 29.12 -10.86 -5.41
CA PRO A 202 28.16 -9.77 -5.60
C PRO A 202 27.29 -9.99 -6.83
N ARG A 203 25.98 -9.77 -6.68
CA ARG A 203 25.01 -9.88 -7.76
C ARG A 203 24.16 -8.62 -7.83
N VAL A 204 24.16 -8.00 -9.01
CA VAL A 204 23.29 -6.86 -9.31
C VAL A 204 21.95 -7.37 -9.85
N TRP A 205 20.86 -6.89 -9.27
CA TRP A 205 19.50 -7.17 -9.70
C TRP A 205 18.99 -6.01 -10.54
N HIS A 206 18.77 -6.31 -11.82
CA HIS A 206 18.28 -5.34 -12.79
C HIS A 206 16.76 -5.33 -12.86
N ARG A 207 16.17 -4.16 -13.10
CA ARG A 207 14.74 -4.07 -13.36
C ARG A 207 14.45 -4.62 -14.75
N ARG A 208 13.89 -5.83 -14.80
CA ARG A 208 13.44 -6.44 -16.06
C ARG A 208 12.31 -5.61 -16.68
N ARG A 209 12.44 -5.27 -17.96
CA ARG A 209 11.38 -4.66 -18.76
C ARG A 209 10.97 -5.60 -19.88
N ILE A 210 9.71 -6.01 -19.85
CA ILE A 210 9.12 -6.88 -20.87
C ILE A 210 8.57 -5.96 -21.96
N HIS A 211 8.95 -6.19 -23.21
CA HIS A 211 8.39 -5.52 -24.37
C HIS A 211 7.12 -6.25 -24.84
N PRO A 212 6.14 -5.53 -25.41
CA PRO A 212 4.89 -6.13 -25.85
C PRO A 212 5.10 -7.12 -26.99
N ASP A 213 4.21 -8.11 -27.08
CA ASP A 213 4.11 -8.94 -28.27
C ASP A 213 3.63 -8.06 -29.46
N PRO A 214 4.28 -8.12 -30.63
CA PRO A 214 3.90 -7.27 -31.76
C PRO A 214 2.45 -7.45 -32.23
N HIS A 215 1.89 -8.66 -32.12
CA HIS A 215 0.50 -8.88 -32.53
C HIS A 215 -0.50 -8.28 -31.54
N GLU A 216 -0.25 -8.44 -30.23
CA GLU A 216 -1.01 -7.77 -29.18
C GLU A 216 -0.98 -6.24 -29.35
N LEU A 217 0.21 -5.68 -29.57
CA LEU A 217 0.42 -4.26 -29.78
C LEU A 217 -0.35 -3.74 -31.00
N HIS A 218 -0.19 -4.36 -32.17
CA HIS A 218 -0.88 -3.93 -33.40
C HIS A 218 -2.40 -3.93 -33.23
N ARG A 219 -2.95 -4.98 -32.62
CA ARG A 219 -4.40 -5.06 -32.36
C ARG A 219 -4.88 -3.94 -31.45
N ALA A 220 -4.13 -3.62 -30.40
CA ALA A 220 -4.48 -2.53 -29.49
C ALA A 220 -4.39 -1.17 -30.19
N VAL A 221 -3.34 -0.95 -30.99
CA VAL A 221 -3.13 0.26 -31.80
C VAL A 221 -4.28 0.46 -32.78
N ASP A 222 -4.73 -0.58 -33.49
CA ASP A 222 -5.86 -0.51 -34.42
C ASP A 222 -7.14 -0.01 -33.72
N VAL A 223 -7.39 -0.46 -32.49
CA VAL A 223 -8.53 -0.02 -31.69
C VAL A 223 -8.35 1.43 -31.23
N ILE A 224 -7.17 1.78 -30.72
CA ILE A 224 -6.89 3.13 -30.20
C ILE A 224 -6.96 4.17 -31.32
N ARG A 225 -6.41 3.90 -32.51
CA ARG A 225 -6.43 4.84 -33.65
C ARG A 225 -7.84 5.25 -34.09
N ASN A 226 -8.84 4.42 -33.81
CA ASN A 226 -10.24 4.68 -34.15
C ASN A 226 -11.06 5.21 -32.96
N ALA A 227 -10.46 5.31 -31.77
CA ALA A 227 -11.15 5.79 -30.57
C ALA A 227 -11.42 7.29 -30.68
N LYS A 228 -12.62 7.70 -30.25
CA LYS A 228 -13.05 9.10 -30.20
C LYS A 228 -12.97 9.67 -28.79
N ARG A 229 -13.12 8.82 -27.77
CA ARG A 229 -13.07 9.19 -26.36
C ARG A 229 -12.23 8.16 -25.59
N PRO A 230 -10.92 8.03 -25.90
CA PRO A 230 -10.05 7.17 -25.11
C PRO A 230 -9.82 7.78 -23.71
N VAL A 231 -9.60 6.92 -22.72
CA VAL A 231 -9.16 7.33 -21.37
C VAL A 231 -8.11 6.37 -20.84
N ILE A 232 -7.09 6.89 -20.17
CA ILE A 232 -6.06 6.09 -19.48
C ILE A 232 -6.44 5.94 -18.01
N VAL A 233 -6.47 4.70 -17.52
CA VAL A 233 -6.58 4.40 -16.08
C VAL A 233 -5.19 4.07 -15.55
N ALA A 234 -4.56 5.04 -14.89
CA ALA A 234 -3.20 4.91 -14.35
C ALA A 234 -3.20 4.14 -13.02
N GLY A 235 -2.47 3.02 -13.00
CA GLY A 235 -2.24 2.19 -11.83
C GLY A 235 -0.86 2.38 -11.20
N GLY A 236 -0.64 1.70 -10.07
CA GLY A 236 0.67 1.72 -9.39
C GLY A 236 1.81 1.15 -10.23
N GLY A 237 1.53 0.35 -11.25
CA GLY A 237 2.53 -0.12 -12.21
C GLY A 237 3.25 1.02 -12.95
N VAL A 238 2.63 2.19 -13.10
CA VAL A 238 3.30 3.38 -13.67
C VAL A 238 4.48 3.81 -12.78
N HIS A 239 4.26 3.87 -11.47
CA HIS A 239 5.31 4.21 -10.49
C HIS A 239 6.38 3.12 -10.41
N TYR A 240 5.98 1.85 -10.30
CA TYR A 240 6.92 0.73 -10.20
C TYR A 240 7.77 0.51 -11.46
N SER A 241 7.26 0.94 -12.62
CA SER A 241 8.01 0.93 -13.88
C SER A 241 8.92 2.15 -14.04
N ASP A 242 8.75 3.18 -13.22
CA ASP A 242 9.38 4.50 -13.42
C ASP A 242 8.99 5.11 -14.78
N ALA A 243 7.68 5.10 -15.04
CA ALA A 243 7.05 5.46 -16.31
C ALA A 243 6.21 6.75 -16.22
N THR A 244 6.36 7.57 -15.17
CA THR A 244 5.53 8.78 -14.96
C THR A 244 5.81 9.85 -16.01
N ALA A 245 7.08 10.04 -16.40
CA ALA A 245 7.46 10.94 -17.49
C ALA A 245 6.97 10.43 -18.86
N ASP A 246 7.04 9.13 -19.09
CA ASP A 246 6.56 8.47 -20.31
C ASP A 246 5.03 8.61 -20.43
N LEU A 247 4.29 8.38 -19.33
CA LEU A 247 2.84 8.59 -19.27
C LEU A 247 2.46 10.06 -19.54
N LYS A 248 3.18 11.01 -18.92
CA LYS A 248 2.98 12.44 -19.16
C LYS A 248 3.09 12.77 -20.65
N THR A 249 4.21 12.37 -21.25
CA THR A 249 4.49 12.65 -22.66
C THR A 249 3.45 11.99 -23.57
N PHE A 250 3.09 10.73 -23.30
CA PHE A 250 2.08 10.01 -24.06
C PHE A 250 0.71 10.71 -24.00
N ALA A 251 0.26 11.09 -22.80
CA ALA A 251 -1.01 11.78 -22.61
C ALA A 251 -1.04 13.14 -23.33
N GLU A 252 0.04 13.92 -23.25
CA GLU A 252 0.17 15.24 -23.91
C GLU A 252 0.17 15.13 -25.44
N VAL A 253 0.93 14.18 -26.00
CA VAL A 253 1.06 14.01 -27.46
C VAL A 253 -0.25 13.52 -28.08
N HIS A 254 -0.96 12.64 -27.38
CA HIS A 254 -2.17 12.00 -27.91
C HIS A 254 -3.47 12.61 -27.37
N ASN A 255 -3.43 13.69 -26.59
CA ASN A 255 -4.60 14.30 -25.95
C ASN A 255 -5.49 13.30 -25.17
N ILE A 256 -4.90 12.24 -24.62
CA ILE A 256 -5.68 11.21 -23.91
C ILE A 256 -5.74 11.56 -22.42
N PRO A 257 -6.93 11.79 -21.84
CA PRO A 257 -7.06 12.05 -20.43
C PRO A 257 -6.60 10.86 -19.58
N VAL A 258 -6.00 11.18 -18.45
CA VAL A 258 -5.53 10.24 -17.43
C VAL A 258 -6.41 10.39 -16.20
N VAL A 259 -6.90 9.25 -15.71
CA VAL A 259 -7.54 9.12 -14.41
C VAL A 259 -6.73 8.19 -13.52
N GLU A 260 -6.82 8.39 -12.23
CA GLU A 260 -5.90 7.80 -11.27
C GLU A 260 -6.60 6.82 -10.34
N THR A 261 -6.04 5.61 -10.21
CA THR A 261 -6.37 4.73 -9.09
C THR A 261 -5.67 5.19 -7.81
N GLN A 262 -6.07 4.67 -6.64
CA GLN A 262 -5.36 4.91 -5.37
C GLN A 262 -3.85 4.64 -5.46
N ALA A 263 -3.45 3.57 -6.14
CA ALA A 263 -2.04 3.22 -6.32
C ALA A 263 -1.35 4.03 -7.42
N GLY A 264 -2.10 4.58 -8.37
CA GLY A 264 -1.59 5.38 -9.49
C GLY A 264 -1.63 6.89 -9.24
N LYS A 265 -2.31 7.35 -8.19
CA LYS A 265 -2.40 8.77 -7.83
C LYS A 265 -1.02 9.38 -7.69
N SER A 266 -0.90 10.65 -8.09
CA SER A 266 0.35 11.40 -8.28
C SER A 266 1.21 10.96 -9.48
N SER A 267 0.76 10.02 -10.33
CA SER A 267 1.49 9.70 -11.56
C SER A 267 1.65 10.91 -12.49
N LEU A 268 0.68 11.83 -12.43
CA LEU A 268 0.79 13.20 -12.92
C LEU A 268 0.48 14.18 -11.77
N PRO A 269 1.00 15.42 -11.83
CA PRO A 269 0.54 16.50 -10.96
C PRO A 269 -0.97 16.69 -11.05
N TRP A 270 -1.61 17.03 -9.93
CA TRP A 270 -3.06 17.22 -9.85
C TRP A 270 -3.57 18.32 -10.78
N ASP A 271 -2.75 19.32 -11.09
CA ASP A 271 -3.06 20.48 -11.94
C ASP A 271 -2.75 20.24 -13.43
N HIS A 272 -2.06 19.15 -13.78
CA HIS A 272 -1.77 18.79 -15.16
C HIS A 272 -3.04 18.73 -16.03
N PRO A 273 -3.09 19.32 -17.24
CA PRO A 273 -4.31 19.41 -18.06
C PRO A 273 -4.93 18.05 -18.41
N MET A 274 -4.10 17.03 -18.65
CA MET A 274 -4.58 15.68 -18.94
C MET A 274 -4.98 14.88 -17.68
N ASN A 275 -4.70 15.36 -16.47
CA ASN A 275 -5.10 14.67 -15.25
C ASN A 275 -6.51 15.08 -14.84
N LEU A 276 -7.46 14.15 -14.99
CA LEU A 276 -8.86 14.29 -14.56
C LEU A 276 -9.10 13.77 -13.13
N GLY A 277 -8.04 13.31 -12.46
CA GLY A 277 -8.04 12.97 -11.05
C GLY A 277 -8.55 11.56 -10.74
N PRO A 278 -9.05 11.34 -9.52
CA PRO A 278 -9.31 10.02 -8.96
C PRO A 278 -10.52 9.33 -9.60
N ILE A 279 -10.41 8.05 -9.93
CA ILE A 279 -11.51 7.23 -10.48
C ILE A 279 -12.17 6.37 -9.40
N GLY A 280 -13.43 6.01 -9.61
CA GLY A 280 -14.09 4.89 -8.92
C GLY A 280 -15.03 5.32 -7.81
N VAL A 281 -15.22 4.43 -6.84
CA VAL A 281 -16.11 4.62 -5.67
C VAL A 281 -15.69 5.84 -4.85
N THR A 282 -14.37 6.04 -4.74
CA THR A 282 -13.75 7.22 -4.13
C THR A 282 -13.26 8.22 -5.19
N GLY A 283 -13.87 8.22 -6.37
CA GLY A 283 -13.50 9.04 -7.51
C GLY A 283 -14.19 10.40 -7.54
N GLY A 284 -13.64 11.32 -8.33
CA GLY A 284 -14.25 12.61 -8.67
C GLY A 284 -15.13 12.49 -9.91
N GLU A 285 -16.08 13.43 -10.05
CA GLU A 285 -16.98 13.46 -11.20
C GLU A 285 -16.26 13.49 -12.56
N PRO A 286 -15.17 14.27 -12.78
CA PRO A 286 -14.51 14.32 -14.08
C PRO A 286 -14.03 12.95 -14.55
N ALA A 287 -13.30 12.25 -13.69
CA ALA A 287 -12.80 10.92 -13.98
C ALA A 287 -13.93 9.91 -14.23
N ASN A 288 -14.95 9.91 -13.36
CA ASN A 288 -16.05 8.93 -13.47
C ASN A 288 -16.91 9.17 -14.72
N THR A 289 -17.25 10.42 -15.04
CA THR A 289 -17.99 10.77 -16.26
C THR A 289 -17.20 10.40 -17.51
N THR A 290 -15.91 10.76 -17.58
CA THR A 290 -15.07 10.39 -18.73
C THR A 290 -14.97 8.88 -18.89
N CYS A 291 -14.82 8.12 -17.80
CA CYS A 291 -14.79 6.66 -17.85
C CYS A 291 -16.13 6.01 -18.24
N ALA A 292 -17.26 6.60 -17.85
CA ALA A 292 -18.58 6.11 -18.22
C ALA A 292 -18.85 6.26 -19.73
N GLU A 293 -18.35 7.34 -20.34
CA GLU A 293 -18.59 7.68 -21.74
C GLU A 293 -17.53 7.13 -22.72
N ALA A 294 -16.37 6.72 -22.20
CA ALA A 294 -15.22 6.27 -22.97
C ALA A 294 -15.58 5.13 -23.93
N ASP A 295 -15.11 5.22 -25.17
CA ASP A 295 -15.19 4.13 -26.14
C ASP A 295 -13.97 3.21 -26.11
N VAL A 296 -12.84 3.68 -25.57
CA VAL A 296 -11.66 2.85 -25.26
C VAL A 296 -11.12 3.22 -23.87
N VAL A 297 -10.97 2.22 -23.00
CA VAL A 297 -10.33 2.37 -21.69
C VAL A 297 -8.98 1.66 -21.74
N ILE A 298 -7.91 2.42 -21.50
CA ILE A 298 -6.53 1.94 -21.54
C ILE A 298 -6.02 1.85 -20.10
N GLY A 299 -6.04 0.66 -19.52
CA GLY A 299 -5.42 0.40 -18.22
C GLY A 299 -3.90 0.36 -18.36
N VAL A 300 -3.18 1.20 -17.62
CA VAL A 300 -1.71 1.19 -17.60
C VAL A 300 -1.23 0.85 -16.21
N GLY A 301 -0.70 -0.36 -16.03
CA GLY A 301 -0.19 -0.84 -14.75
C GLY A 301 -1.25 -0.92 -13.64
N THR A 302 -2.53 -0.98 -14.02
CA THR A 302 -3.68 -1.08 -13.11
C THR A 302 -4.19 -2.51 -13.04
N ARG A 303 -4.76 -2.86 -11.89
CA ARG A 303 -5.39 -4.17 -11.66
C ARG A 303 -6.90 -4.11 -11.82
N PHE A 304 -7.48 -2.95 -12.15
CA PHE A 304 -8.93 -2.75 -12.22
C PHE A 304 -9.64 -3.34 -11.00
N GLN A 305 -9.27 -2.86 -9.80
CA GLN A 305 -9.88 -3.32 -8.54
C GLN A 305 -11.34 -2.86 -8.46
N ASP A 306 -12.11 -3.53 -7.60
CA ASP A 306 -13.54 -3.28 -7.41
C ASP A 306 -13.87 -1.79 -7.20
N PHE A 307 -13.15 -1.12 -6.29
CA PHE A 307 -13.31 0.32 -6.06
C PHE A 307 -12.99 1.17 -7.29
N THR A 308 -11.98 0.79 -8.08
CA THR A 308 -11.61 1.49 -9.32
C THR A 308 -12.70 1.36 -10.37
N THR A 309 -13.32 0.19 -10.50
CA THR A 309 -14.28 -0.09 -11.57
C THR A 309 -15.73 0.20 -11.19
N GLY A 310 -15.99 0.55 -9.93
CA GLY A 310 -17.36 0.67 -9.41
C GLY A 310 -18.11 -0.65 -9.55
N SER A 311 -17.47 -1.75 -9.13
CA SER A 311 -17.96 -3.11 -9.35
C SER A 311 -18.31 -3.39 -10.83
N TRP A 312 -17.45 -2.91 -11.73
CA TRP A 312 -17.59 -2.97 -13.20
C TRP A 312 -18.76 -2.19 -13.80
N GLY A 313 -19.53 -1.46 -12.99
CA GLY A 313 -20.61 -0.59 -13.46
C GLY A 313 -20.13 0.76 -14.00
N LEU A 314 -18.92 1.21 -13.63
CA LEU A 314 -18.47 2.57 -13.96
C LEU A 314 -18.27 2.79 -15.45
N PHE A 315 -17.76 1.80 -16.18
CA PHE A 315 -17.45 1.94 -17.61
C PHE A 315 -18.72 1.79 -18.47
N ALA A 316 -19.76 2.61 -18.29
CA ALA A 316 -21.12 2.33 -18.75
C ALA A 316 -21.31 2.17 -20.27
N ASN A 317 -20.44 2.76 -21.12
CA ASN A 317 -20.60 2.74 -22.57
C ASN A 317 -20.68 1.29 -23.13
N PRO A 318 -21.80 0.89 -23.78
CA PRO A 318 -22.00 -0.48 -24.27
C PRO A 318 -20.95 -0.90 -25.30
N ASN A 319 -20.41 0.04 -26.07
CA ASN A 319 -19.46 -0.20 -27.15
C ASN A 319 -17.99 -0.08 -26.72
N ARG A 320 -17.73 0.16 -25.43
CA ARG A 320 -16.37 0.33 -24.89
C ARG A 320 -15.47 -0.85 -25.27
N LYS A 321 -14.18 -0.59 -25.48
CA LYS A 321 -13.13 -1.60 -25.52
C LYS A 321 -12.19 -1.40 -24.34
N LEU A 322 -11.79 -2.50 -23.72
CA LEU A 322 -10.80 -2.49 -22.66
C LEU A 322 -9.45 -2.94 -23.23
N ILE A 323 -8.41 -2.17 -22.98
CA ILE A 323 -7.02 -2.51 -23.27
C ILE A 323 -6.27 -2.44 -21.95
N SER A 324 -5.40 -3.42 -21.66
CA SER A 324 -4.66 -3.45 -20.40
C SER A 324 -3.18 -3.73 -20.66
N LEU A 325 -2.38 -2.68 -20.48
CA LEU A 325 -0.91 -2.72 -20.45
C LEU A 325 -0.45 -3.12 -19.05
N ASN A 326 -0.02 -4.38 -18.90
CA ASN A 326 0.37 -4.90 -17.60
C ASN A 326 1.42 -6.02 -17.71
N VAL A 327 2.30 -6.11 -16.70
CA VAL A 327 3.29 -7.19 -16.55
C VAL A 327 2.68 -8.48 -16.03
N GLN A 328 1.49 -8.42 -15.42
CA GLN A 328 0.77 -9.61 -14.96
C GLN A 328 -0.32 -9.99 -15.95
N VAL A 329 -0.18 -11.18 -16.55
CA VAL A 329 -1.11 -11.72 -17.56
C VAL A 329 -2.56 -11.71 -17.05
N TYR A 330 -2.77 -12.08 -15.79
CA TYR A 330 -4.12 -12.06 -15.19
C TYR A 330 -4.77 -10.67 -15.20
N ASP A 331 -3.98 -9.60 -14.97
CA ASP A 331 -4.51 -8.24 -15.02
C ASP A 331 -4.58 -7.70 -16.46
N ALA A 332 -3.69 -8.13 -17.36
CA ALA A 332 -3.69 -7.76 -18.77
C ALA A 332 -4.94 -8.30 -19.50
N MET A 333 -5.49 -9.43 -19.06
CA MET A 333 -6.67 -10.07 -19.68
C MET A 333 -7.96 -9.90 -18.87
N LYS A 334 -7.90 -9.13 -17.78
CA LYS A 334 -9.02 -9.00 -16.84
C LYS A 334 -10.26 -8.45 -17.55
N HIS A 335 -11.40 -9.12 -17.34
CA HIS A 335 -12.69 -8.69 -17.87
C HIS A 335 -12.71 -8.54 -19.40
N GLY A 336 -12.08 -9.47 -20.11
CA GLY A 336 -12.06 -9.46 -21.57
C GLY A 336 -11.18 -8.38 -22.19
N ALA A 337 -10.34 -7.70 -21.39
CA ALA A 337 -9.41 -6.71 -21.91
C ALA A 337 -8.47 -7.30 -22.97
N MET A 338 -8.19 -6.52 -24.01
CA MET A 338 -7.14 -6.79 -24.98
C MET A 338 -5.79 -6.59 -24.28
N PRO A 339 -4.99 -7.65 -24.10
CA PRO A 339 -3.74 -7.53 -23.38
C PRO A 339 -2.70 -6.79 -24.21
N ILE A 340 -1.88 -6.00 -23.52
CA ILE A 340 -0.54 -5.64 -23.93
C ILE A 340 0.36 -6.14 -22.80
N HIS A 341 0.87 -7.36 -22.90
CA HIS A 341 1.67 -7.96 -21.84
C HIS A 341 3.09 -7.37 -21.84
N ALA A 342 3.27 -6.25 -21.13
CA ALA A 342 4.52 -5.51 -21.12
C ALA A 342 4.70 -4.69 -19.83
N ASP A 343 5.95 -4.27 -19.62
CA ASP A 343 6.29 -3.22 -18.67
C ASP A 343 5.65 -1.89 -19.09
N ALA A 344 5.17 -1.10 -18.13
CA ALA A 344 4.41 0.12 -18.44
C ALA A 344 5.24 1.14 -19.25
N LYS A 345 6.52 1.32 -18.92
CA LYS A 345 7.43 2.21 -19.66
C LYS A 345 7.66 1.72 -21.09
N ALA A 346 8.03 0.45 -21.23
CA ALA A 346 8.28 -0.15 -22.55
C ALA A 346 7.01 -0.11 -23.43
N GLY A 347 5.87 -0.49 -22.88
CA GLY A 347 4.59 -0.49 -23.60
C GLY A 347 4.13 0.92 -24.00
N LEU A 348 4.26 1.92 -23.12
CA LEU A 348 3.94 3.32 -23.47
C LEU A 348 4.85 3.85 -24.57
N THR A 349 6.14 3.51 -24.53
CA THR A 349 7.11 3.90 -25.56
C THR A 349 6.71 3.35 -26.93
N GLU A 350 6.38 2.06 -27.01
CA GLU A 350 6.02 1.43 -28.28
C GLU A 350 4.64 1.86 -28.78
N LEU A 351 3.67 2.04 -27.88
CA LEU A 351 2.39 2.66 -28.22
C LEU A 351 2.56 4.07 -28.79
N ALA A 352 3.45 4.89 -28.22
CA ALA A 352 3.69 6.25 -28.71
C ALA A 352 4.19 6.26 -30.16
N ILE A 353 5.08 5.32 -30.49
CA ILE A 353 5.62 5.15 -31.85
C ILE A 353 4.51 4.74 -32.81
N GLU A 354 3.76 3.68 -32.46
CA GLU A 354 2.72 3.11 -33.32
C GLU A 354 1.47 4.00 -33.42
N LEU A 355 1.28 4.95 -32.52
CA LEU A 355 0.18 5.93 -32.53
C LEU A 355 0.61 7.30 -33.06
N ALA A 356 1.79 7.42 -33.70
CA ALA A 356 2.24 8.68 -34.28
C ALA A 356 1.16 9.33 -35.18
N GLY A 357 0.87 10.60 -34.91
CA GLY A 357 -0.15 11.39 -35.62
C GLY A 357 -1.59 11.16 -35.17
N TYR A 358 -1.86 10.24 -34.24
CA TYR A 358 -3.17 10.10 -33.60
C TYR A 358 -3.28 11.05 -32.41
N ALA A 359 -4.27 11.94 -32.44
CA ALA A 359 -4.64 12.81 -31.32
C ALA A 359 -6.13 13.15 -31.46
N PRO A 360 -7.03 12.54 -30.66
CA PRO A 360 -8.43 12.94 -30.58
C PRO A 360 -8.58 14.35 -30.01
N ASP A 361 -9.83 14.82 -29.96
CA ASP A 361 -10.17 16.06 -29.28
C ASP A 361 -9.77 15.97 -27.80
N ALA A 362 -9.11 17.01 -27.31
CA ALA A 362 -8.69 17.10 -25.92
C ALA A 362 -9.91 17.09 -24.97
N PRO A 363 -9.76 16.58 -23.74
CA PRO A 363 -10.81 16.66 -22.73
C PRO A 363 -11.18 18.11 -22.45
N ALA A 364 -12.47 18.34 -22.22
CA ALA A 364 -13.02 19.65 -21.85
C ALA A 364 -12.42 20.14 -20.51
N PRO A 365 -11.66 21.26 -20.49
CA PRO A 365 -11.07 21.79 -19.26
C PRO A 365 -12.10 22.07 -18.15
N GLU A 366 -13.33 22.39 -18.55
CA GLU A 366 -14.44 22.75 -17.67
C GLU A 366 -14.85 21.60 -16.74
N LEU A 367 -14.57 20.35 -17.10
CA LEU A 367 -14.80 19.21 -16.21
C LEU A 367 -14.00 19.36 -14.91
N LYS A 368 -12.71 19.67 -15.06
CA LYS A 368 -11.78 19.81 -13.94
C LYS A 368 -12.05 21.09 -13.15
N GLU A 369 -12.27 22.19 -13.84
CA GLU A 369 -12.63 23.47 -13.20
C GLU A 369 -13.94 23.35 -12.41
N GLY A 370 -14.95 22.72 -12.99
CA GLY A 370 -16.24 22.47 -12.34
C GLY A 370 -16.12 21.58 -11.11
N TRP A 371 -15.21 20.59 -11.11
CA TRP A 371 -14.92 19.78 -9.94
C TRP A 371 -14.32 20.61 -8.81
N PHE A 372 -13.24 21.36 -9.06
CA PHE A 372 -12.60 22.17 -8.02
C PHE A 372 -13.49 23.29 -7.51
N ALA A 373 -14.34 23.88 -8.35
CA ALA A 373 -15.35 24.84 -7.91
C ALA A 373 -16.35 24.25 -6.88
N LYS A 374 -16.60 22.93 -6.92
CA LYS A 374 -17.44 22.23 -5.95
C LYS A 374 -16.69 21.81 -4.69
N VAL A 375 -15.46 21.29 -4.83
CA VAL A 375 -14.74 20.66 -3.71
C VAL A 375 -13.78 21.58 -2.97
N ASP A 376 -13.31 22.67 -3.57
CA ASP A 376 -12.42 23.60 -2.84
C ASP A 376 -13.16 24.27 -1.65
N PRO A 377 -14.42 24.74 -1.79
CA PRO A 377 -15.15 25.34 -0.68
C PRO A 377 -15.37 24.42 0.53
N ILE A 378 -15.51 23.10 0.32
CA ILE A 378 -15.70 22.15 1.43
C ILE A 378 -14.39 21.86 2.21
N THR A 379 -13.25 22.30 1.67
CA THR A 379 -11.92 22.20 2.32
C THR A 379 -11.51 23.49 3.05
N ASP A 380 -12.35 24.53 2.97
CA ASP A 380 -12.14 25.77 3.70
C ASP A 380 -12.44 25.61 5.19
N ALA A 381 -11.83 26.45 6.03
CA ALA A 381 -12.09 26.44 7.46
C ALA A 381 -13.60 26.67 7.74
N PRO A 382 -14.19 26.02 8.76
CA PRO A 382 -15.60 26.17 9.05
C PRO A 382 -15.95 27.60 9.48
N GLU A 383 -17.16 28.05 9.13
CA GLU A 383 -17.73 29.25 9.71
C GLU A 383 -18.30 28.95 11.11
N GLY A 384 -17.62 29.42 12.16
CA GLY A 384 -18.08 29.29 13.55
C GLY A 384 -17.43 28.15 14.35
N ASN A 385 -18.08 27.73 15.44
CA ASN A 385 -17.50 26.86 16.46
C ASN A 385 -17.98 25.40 16.37
N GLN A 386 -18.11 24.88 15.13
CA GLN A 386 -18.50 23.49 14.88
C GLN A 386 -17.27 22.56 14.88
N LEU A 387 -17.49 21.26 15.10
CA LEU A 387 -16.43 20.28 14.88
C LEU A 387 -16.02 20.32 13.40
N PRO A 388 -14.70 20.38 13.10
CA PRO A 388 -14.23 20.29 11.73
C PRO A 388 -14.62 18.98 11.05
N THR A 389 -14.83 19.02 9.75
CA THR A 389 -14.95 17.80 8.92
C THR A 389 -13.57 17.31 8.48
N ASP A 390 -13.47 16.03 8.11
CA ASP A 390 -12.23 15.46 7.56
C ASP A 390 -11.75 16.24 6.31
N MET A 391 -12.67 16.78 5.49
CA MET A 391 -12.35 17.59 4.31
C MET A 391 -11.65 18.91 4.69
N GLN A 392 -12.08 19.55 5.78
CA GLN A 392 -11.48 20.79 6.26
C GLN A 392 -10.11 20.56 6.87
N VAL A 393 -9.92 19.43 7.56
CA VAL A 393 -8.61 18.98 8.05
C VAL A 393 -7.67 18.72 6.86
N ILE A 394 -8.13 18.05 5.81
CA ILE A 394 -7.36 17.85 4.58
C ILE A 394 -6.96 19.18 3.96
N GLY A 395 -7.88 20.14 3.86
CA GLY A 395 -7.60 21.48 3.35
C GLY A 395 -6.53 22.21 4.14
N ALA A 396 -6.62 22.18 5.48
CA ALA A 396 -5.64 22.79 6.38
C ALA A 396 -4.23 22.20 6.19
N VAL A 397 -4.14 20.87 6.14
CA VAL A 397 -2.88 20.17 5.90
C VAL A 397 -2.35 20.44 4.50
N GLN A 398 -3.21 20.50 3.48
CA GLN A 398 -2.84 20.80 2.10
C GLN A 398 -2.27 22.22 1.95
N ARG A 399 -2.81 23.21 2.67
CA ARG A 399 -2.27 24.58 2.72
C ARG A 399 -0.92 24.65 3.43
N ALA A 400 -0.69 23.79 4.42
CA ALA A 400 0.58 23.70 5.14
C ALA A 400 1.64 22.82 4.42
N ALA A 401 1.26 22.10 3.37
CA ALA A 401 2.14 21.18 2.65
C ALA A 401 3.26 21.91 1.89
N ALA A 402 4.43 21.30 1.88
CA ALA A 402 5.60 21.73 1.11
C ALA A 402 5.72 20.92 -0.20
N GLU A 403 6.63 21.35 -1.09
CA GLU A 403 6.88 20.67 -2.37
C GLU A 403 7.36 19.21 -2.18
N ASN A 404 8.06 18.92 -1.08
CA ASN A 404 8.55 17.60 -0.72
C ASN A 404 7.62 16.82 0.24
N THR A 405 6.38 17.28 0.43
CA THR A 405 5.42 16.56 1.27
C THR A 405 5.03 15.22 0.66
N VAL A 406 5.06 14.18 1.48
CA VAL A 406 4.48 12.87 1.17
C VAL A 406 3.31 12.66 2.12
N VAL A 407 2.09 12.71 1.58
CA VAL A 407 0.89 12.39 2.35
C VAL A 407 0.69 10.88 2.39
N MET A 408 0.31 10.36 3.55
CA MET A 408 0.10 8.93 3.71
C MET A 408 -1.05 8.57 4.66
N CYS A 409 -1.72 7.46 4.38
CA CYS A 409 -2.73 6.81 5.22
C CYS A 409 -2.90 5.33 4.77
N ALA A 410 -3.75 4.55 5.45
CA ALA A 410 -4.09 3.19 5.05
C ALA A 410 -5.59 2.88 5.09
N ALA A 411 -6.28 3.25 6.16
CA ALA A 411 -7.66 2.83 6.36
C ALA A 411 -8.57 3.94 6.91
N GLY A 412 -9.88 3.66 6.93
CA GLY A 412 -10.90 4.57 7.46
C GLY A 412 -11.48 5.54 6.42
N THR A 413 -11.89 6.73 6.85
CA THR A 413 -12.43 7.79 5.97
C THR A 413 -11.34 8.36 5.05
N MET A 414 -10.14 8.56 5.60
CA MET A 414 -9.05 9.31 4.98
C MET A 414 -8.62 8.79 3.60
N PRO A 415 -8.49 7.47 3.35
CA PRO A 415 -8.18 7.01 2.00
C PRO A 415 -9.20 7.48 0.94
N GLY A 416 -10.49 7.55 1.27
CA GLY A 416 -11.51 8.02 0.35
C GLY A 416 -11.43 9.53 0.11
N GLU A 417 -11.34 10.30 1.19
CA GLU A 417 -11.30 11.76 1.12
C GLU A 417 -9.98 12.29 0.53
N LEU A 418 -8.83 11.70 0.89
CA LEU A 418 -7.54 12.06 0.29
C LEU A 418 -7.48 11.69 -1.19
N HIS A 419 -8.13 10.61 -1.62
CA HIS A 419 -8.20 10.28 -3.04
C HIS A 419 -8.90 11.39 -3.82
N LYS A 420 -10.08 11.82 -3.34
CA LYS A 420 -10.93 12.89 -3.90
C LYS A 420 -10.27 14.28 -3.84
N LEU A 421 -9.68 14.63 -2.70
CA LEU A 421 -9.40 16.03 -2.35
C LEU A 421 -7.90 16.39 -2.32
N TRP A 422 -7.01 15.43 -2.04
CA TRP A 422 -5.59 15.77 -1.94
C TRP A 422 -5.00 16.12 -3.32
N LYS A 423 -4.40 17.31 -3.40
CA LYS A 423 -3.78 17.88 -4.60
C LYS A 423 -2.31 17.48 -4.65
N ALA A 424 -2.06 16.24 -5.07
CA ALA A 424 -0.70 15.70 -5.18
C ALA A 424 0.12 16.41 -6.27
N GLY A 425 1.19 17.10 -5.87
CA GLY A 425 1.98 17.94 -6.78
C GLY A 425 3.01 17.20 -7.64
N LYS A 426 3.45 15.99 -7.24
CA LYS A 426 4.52 15.27 -7.97
C LYS A 426 4.49 13.76 -7.79
N PRO A 427 5.11 12.99 -8.72
CA PRO A 427 5.28 11.55 -8.59
C PRO A 427 5.85 11.09 -7.24
N GLY A 428 5.10 10.25 -6.54
CA GLY A 428 5.52 9.65 -5.27
C GLY A 428 5.19 10.50 -4.02
N SER A 429 4.47 11.62 -4.18
CA SER A 429 3.99 12.45 -3.06
C SER A 429 2.71 11.93 -2.39
N TYR A 430 2.13 10.83 -2.90
CA TYR A 430 0.91 10.20 -2.38
C TYR A 430 1.17 8.73 -2.06
N HIS A 431 1.19 8.39 -0.78
CA HIS A 431 1.48 7.04 -0.30
C HIS A 431 0.28 6.45 0.43
N MET A 432 -0.59 5.75 -0.29
CA MET A 432 -1.80 5.16 0.30
C MET A 432 -1.73 3.64 0.33
N GLU A 433 -1.84 3.02 1.49
CA GLU A 433 -2.09 1.57 1.57
C GLU A 433 -3.59 1.33 1.47
N TYR A 434 -4.11 1.11 0.27
CA TYR A 434 -5.53 0.84 0.05
C TYR A 434 -5.77 -0.40 -0.80
N GLY A 435 -4.75 -1.28 -0.87
CA GLY A 435 -4.86 -2.55 -1.55
C GLY A 435 -5.51 -3.59 -0.64
N PHE A 436 -5.04 -3.64 0.60
CA PHE A 436 -5.56 -4.52 1.66
C PHE A 436 -6.38 -3.76 2.70
N SER A 437 -6.32 -2.41 2.69
CA SER A 437 -7.04 -1.53 3.63
C SER A 437 -6.72 -1.88 5.08
N CYS A 438 -5.44 -2.08 5.36
CA CYS A 438 -4.91 -2.64 6.59
C CYS A 438 -4.70 -1.53 7.64
N MET A 439 -5.59 -1.48 8.61
CA MET A 439 -5.44 -0.61 9.78
C MET A 439 -4.17 -0.94 10.56
N GLY A 440 -3.56 0.09 11.14
CA GLY A 440 -2.32 0.01 11.90
C GLY A 440 -1.04 0.07 11.04
N TYR A 441 -1.17 0.33 9.74
CA TYR A 441 -0.05 0.56 8.84
C TYR A 441 0.55 1.97 9.00
N GLU A 442 -0.26 2.94 9.43
CA GLU A 442 0.00 4.38 9.34
C GLU A 442 1.31 4.82 10.02
N ILE A 443 1.43 4.64 11.34
CA ILE A 443 2.58 5.14 12.11
C ILE A 443 3.89 4.44 11.69
N ALA A 444 3.84 3.11 11.57
CA ALA A 444 4.99 2.33 11.14
C ALA A 444 5.38 2.63 9.68
N GLY A 445 4.38 2.83 8.81
CA GLY A 445 4.57 3.16 7.42
C GLY A 445 5.18 4.54 7.24
N ALA A 446 4.75 5.55 8.01
CA ALA A 446 5.34 6.87 8.02
C ALA A 446 6.83 6.84 8.39
N MET A 447 7.19 6.06 9.43
CA MET A 447 8.59 5.80 9.78
C MET A 447 9.34 5.15 8.61
N GLY A 448 8.77 4.12 7.98
CA GLY A 448 9.37 3.44 6.82
C GLY A 448 9.59 4.36 5.60
N ILE A 449 8.65 5.27 5.32
CA ILE A 449 8.78 6.29 4.27
C ILE A 449 9.93 7.24 4.58
N LYS A 450 10.02 7.72 5.83
CA LYS A 450 11.10 8.63 6.25
C LYS A 450 12.47 7.94 6.20
N MET A 451 12.54 6.65 6.52
CA MET A 451 13.78 5.85 6.34
C MET A 451 14.17 5.71 4.87
N ALA A 452 13.19 5.57 3.97
CA ALA A 452 13.43 5.49 2.52
C ALA A 452 13.84 6.84 1.93
N GLN A 453 13.27 7.93 2.43
CA GLN A 453 13.50 9.30 1.96
C GLN A 453 13.64 10.25 3.16
N PRO A 454 14.85 10.35 3.75
CA PRO A 454 15.08 11.16 4.96
C PRO A 454 14.69 12.64 4.81
N GLU A 455 14.78 13.19 3.60
CA GLU A 455 14.44 14.58 3.30
C GLU A 455 12.94 14.81 3.03
N ALA A 456 12.10 13.77 2.98
CA ALA A 456 10.67 13.92 2.72
C ALA A 456 9.94 14.53 3.93
N ASP A 457 9.02 15.47 3.68
CA ASP A 457 8.09 15.96 4.70
C ASP A 457 6.91 14.98 4.80
N VAL A 458 7.03 13.97 5.67
CA VAL A 458 6.03 12.90 5.78
C VAL A 458 4.89 13.35 6.69
N ILE A 459 3.68 13.39 6.15
CA ILE A 459 2.45 13.66 6.90
C ILE A 459 1.54 12.44 6.85
N CYS A 460 1.33 11.86 8.02
CA CYS A 460 0.53 10.67 8.27
C CYS A 460 -0.85 11.08 8.79
N PHE A 461 -1.90 10.80 8.02
CA PHE A 461 -3.27 10.88 8.52
C PHE A 461 -3.64 9.56 9.18
N THR A 462 -4.26 9.63 10.34
CA THR A 462 -4.73 8.44 11.06
C THR A 462 -5.99 8.77 11.86
N GLY A 463 -6.91 7.82 11.98
CA GLY A 463 -8.06 7.94 12.87
C GLY A 463 -7.75 7.40 14.26
N ASP A 464 -8.56 7.77 15.25
CA ASP A 464 -8.51 7.25 16.62
C ASP A 464 -8.51 5.70 16.68
N GLY A 465 -9.36 5.06 15.88
CA GLY A 465 -9.46 3.60 15.84
C GLY A 465 -8.19 2.91 15.33
N THR A 466 -7.64 3.36 14.21
CA THR A 466 -6.41 2.77 13.63
C THR A 466 -5.16 3.09 14.47
N TYR A 467 -5.11 4.28 15.06
CA TYR A 467 -4.08 4.64 16.05
C TYR A 467 -4.06 3.65 17.22
N MET A 468 -5.24 3.31 17.77
CA MET A 468 -5.32 2.34 18.87
C MET A 468 -4.96 0.91 18.47
N MET A 469 -5.08 0.54 17.18
CA MET A 469 -4.66 -0.77 16.71
C MET A 469 -3.13 -0.92 16.69
N ALA A 470 -2.39 0.12 16.32
CA ALA A 470 -0.93 0.05 16.22
C ALA A 470 -0.25 1.42 16.40
N ASN A 471 0.07 1.75 17.65
CA ASN A 471 0.73 3.00 18.03
C ASN A 471 2.17 2.84 18.54
N SER A 472 2.58 1.61 18.87
CA SER A 472 3.83 1.36 19.59
C SER A 472 5.09 1.79 18.83
N GLU A 473 5.08 1.80 17.49
CA GLU A 473 6.22 2.30 16.70
C GLU A 473 6.42 3.82 16.78
N MET A 474 5.49 4.55 17.42
CA MET A 474 5.77 5.93 17.83
C MET A 474 7.00 5.99 18.75
N ALA A 475 7.10 5.05 19.71
CA ALA A 475 8.23 4.96 20.62
C ALA A 475 9.52 4.54 19.90
N THR A 476 9.42 3.63 18.93
CA THR A 476 10.55 3.25 18.07
C THR A 476 11.08 4.45 17.29
N ALA A 477 10.20 5.20 16.62
CA ALA A 477 10.59 6.37 15.85
C ALA A 477 11.19 7.47 16.71
N ALA A 478 10.63 7.72 17.91
CA ALA A 478 11.20 8.65 18.87
C ALA A 478 12.60 8.21 19.34
N MET A 479 12.77 6.94 19.69
CA MET A 479 14.07 6.36 20.07
C MET A 479 15.11 6.49 18.95
N MET A 480 14.70 6.33 17.70
CA MET A 480 15.57 6.44 16.53
C MET A 480 15.80 7.88 16.07
N GLY A 481 15.09 8.87 16.62
CA GLY A 481 15.15 10.26 16.15
C GLY A 481 14.65 10.42 14.71
N ILE A 482 13.58 9.70 14.35
CA ILE A 482 12.95 9.78 13.02
C ILE A 482 11.73 10.71 13.11
N PRO A 483 11.80 11.95 12.59
CA PRO A 483 10.68 12.88 12.63
C PRO A 483 9.70 12.64 11.47
N PHE A 484 8.42 12.59 11.79
CA PHE A 484 7.30 12.69 10.85
C PHE A 484 6.09 13.29 11.56
N THR A 485 5.16 13.84 10.80
CA THR A 485 3.95 14.45 11.38
C THR A 485 2.80 13.46 11.33
N VAL A 486 2.07 13.31 12.44
CA VAL A 486 0.84 12.53 12.52
C VAL A 486 -0.32 13.49 12.82
N VAL A 487 -1.33 13.47 11.97
CA VAL A 487 -2.60 14.16 12.20
C VAL A 487 -3.63 13.12 12.58
N ILE A 488 -4.03 13.14 13.85
CA ILE A 488 -5.06 12.24 14.38
C ILE A 488 -6.42 12.95 14.28
N THR A 489 -7.30 12.43 13.44
CA THR A 489 -8.71 12.84 13.39
C THR A 489 -9.53 11.97 14.33
N ASP A 490 -9.82 12.49 15.52
CA ASP A 490 -10.56 11.81 16.57
C ASP A 490 -12.08 12.03 16.36
N ASN A 491 -12.69 11.15 15.56
CA ASN A 491 -14.13 11.18 15.28
C ASN A 491 -14.93 10.17 16.13
N ARG A 492 -14.31 9.66 17.21
CA ARG A 492 -14.93 8.77 18.19
C ARG A 492 -15.41 7.44 17.61
N GLY A 493 -14.66 6.84 16.69
CA GLY A 493 -14.85 5.44 16.27
C GLY A 493 -14.63 5.19 14.77
N PHE A 494 -15.35 4.23 14.23
CA PHE A 494 -15.26 3.82 12.82
C PHE A 494 -16.25 4.59 11.95
N GLY A 495 -16.04 5.91 11.81
CA GLY A 495 -16.95 6.84 11.13
C GLY A 495 -17.40 6.40 9.73
N CYS A 496 -16.46 6.05 8.84
CA CYS A 496 -16.83 5.59 7.49
C CYS A 496 -17.66 4.30 7.47
N ILE A 497 -17.44 3.39 8.42
CA ILE A 497 -18.20 2.14 8.54
C ILE A 497 -19.58 2.42 9.12
N ASN A 498 -19.71 3.36 10.05
CA ASN A 498 -21.00 3.85 10.53
C ASN A 498 -21.85 4.41 9.37
N ARG A 499 -21.25 5.24 8.51
CA ARG A 499 -21.93 5.78 7.32
C ARG A 499 -22.34 4.69 6.34
N LEU A 500 -21.50 3.67 6.13
CA LEU A 500 -21.85 2.53 5.28
C LEU A 500 -23.00 1.70 5.88
N GLN A 501 -22.99 1.49 7.21
CA GLN A 501 -24.06 0.80 7.93
C GLN A 501 -25.40 1.54 7.76
N MET A 502 -25.41 2.86 7.93
CA MET A 502 -26.60 3.69 7.69
C MET A 502 -27.03 3.70 6.23
N GLY A 503 -26.07 3.82 5.29
CA GLY A 503 -26.33 3.86 3.86
C GLY A 503 -26.92 2.57 3.29
N THR A 504 -26.77 1.45 4.01
CA THR A 504 -27.40 0.15 3.69
C THR A 504 -28.74 -0.06 4.42
N GLY A 505 -29.29 1.01 5.03
CA GLY A 505 -30.53 0.99 5.80
C GLY A 505 -30.40 0.45 7.22
N GLY A 506 -29.18 0.09 7.65
CA GLY A 506 -28.89 -0.38 8.99
C GLY A 506 -29.09 0.71 10.06
N ALA A 507 -29.34 0.30 11.29
CA ALA A 507 -29.24 1.19 12.44
C ALA A 507 -27.76 1.38 12.80
N GLU A 508 -27.43 2.54 13.34
CA GLU A 508 -26.12 2.77 13.93
C GLU A 508 -25.92 1.86 15.15
N PHE A 509 -24.84 1.06 15.12
CA PHE A 509 -24.51 0.15 16.21
C PHE A 509 -23.03 -0.23 16.16
N ASN A 510 -22.35 -0.15 17.31
CA ASN A 510 -20.99 -0.65 17.54
C ASN A 510 -19.86 -0.06 16.67
N ASN A 511 -20.16 0.87 15.76
CA ASN A 511 -19.16 1.57 14.94
C ASN A 511 -18.63 2.84 15.60
N LEU A 512 -19.51 3.67 16.17
CA LEU A 512 -19.10 4.80 17.01
C LEU A 512 -19.01 4.35 18.47
N LEU A 513 -18.07 4.93 19.23
CA LEU A 513 -17.82 4.58 20.63
C LEU A 513 -19.07 4.76 21.49
N ASP A 514 -19.86 5.79 21.22
CA ASP A 514 -21.13 6.06 21.91
C ASP A 514 -22.21 5.00 21.63
N HIS A 515 -22.10 4.27 20.51
CA HIS A 515 -23.00 3.20 20.13
C HIS A 515 -22.49 1.80 20.53
N ALA A 516 -21.32 1.72 21.16
CA ALA A 516 -20.77 0.49 21.70
C ALA A 516 -21.22 0.26 23.15
N VAL A 517 -21.17 -0.98 23.63
CA VAL A 517 -21.49 -1.29 25.03
C VAL A 517 -20.40 -0.72 25.94
N HIS A 518 -20.76 0.25 26.77
CA HIS A 518 -19.84 0.87 27.73
C HIS A 518 -20.56 1.28 29.02
N ALA A 519 -19.86 1.18 30.16
CA ALA A 519 -20.31 1.74 31.43
C ALA A 519 -19.80 3.18 31.63
N ASN A 520 -18.64 3.50 31.05
CA ASN A 520 -18.03 4.82 31.04
C ASN A 520 -17.68 5.18 29.59
N PRO A 521 -17.98 6.40 29.11
CA PRO A 521 -17.55 6.86 27.79
C PRO A 521 -16.02 6.81 27.65
N SER A 522 -15.54 6.62 26.42
CA SER A 522 -14.12 6.72 26.13
C SER A 522 -13.62 8.15 26.38
N ALA A 523 -12.50 8.28 27.07
CA ALA A 523 -11.85 9.55 27.37
C ALA A 523 -10.34 9.48 27.10
N ILE A 524 -9.94 8.76 26.04
CA ILE A 524 -8.53 8.61 25.67
C ILE A 524 -7.99 9.97 25.23
N ASP A 525 -6.91 10.41 25.87
CA ASP A 525 -6.15 11.59 25.49
C ASP A 525 -5.02 11.17 24.55
N PHE A 526 -5.27 11.20 23.24
CA PHE A 526 -4.30 10.77 22.23
C PHE A 526 -3.02 11.61 22.22
N ALA A 527 -3.10 12.90 22.58
CA ALA A 527 -1.93 13.75 22.65
C ALA A 527 -1.03 13.30 23.80
N LYS A 528 -1.57 13.13 25.01
CA LYS A 528 -0.79 12.60 26.15
C LYS A 528 -0.31 11.17 25.93
N HIS A 529 -1.11 10.33 25.25
CA HIS A 529 -0.68 8.98 24.92
C HIS A 529 0.53 8.99 23.97
N ALA A 530 0.54 9.85 22.95
CA ALA A 530 1.69 10.05 22.08
C ALA A 530 2.91 10.62 22.83
N GLU A 531 2.70 11.60 23.72
CA GLU A 531 3.74 12.18 24.56
C GLU A 531 4.40 11.13 25.45
N ALA A 532 3.59 10.23 26.04
CA ALA A 532 4.09 9.12 26.85
C ALA A 532 4.97 8.12 26.07
N MET A 533 4.87 8.10 24.74
CA MET A 533 5.73 7.31 23.85
C MET A 533 6.96 8.08 23.35
N GLY A 534 7.16 9.34 23.77
CA GLY A 534 8.33 10.15 23.40
C GLY A 534 8.15 11.02 22.15
N ALA A 535 6.94 11.12 21.61
CA ALA A 535 6.62 12.10 20.58
C ALA A 535 6.41 13.50 21.18
N VAL A 536 6.55 14.54 20.37
CA VAL A 536 6.01 15.87 20.70
C VAL A 536 4.56 15.88 20.23
N SER A 537 3.62 16.32 21.08
CA SER A 537 2.20 16.30 20.72
C SER A 537 1.45 17.54 21.17
N VAL A 538 0.36 17.82 20.47
CA VAL A 538 -0.59 18.89 20.81
C VAL A 538 -2.00 18.48 20.40
N LYS A 539 -2.99 18.77 21.25
CA LYS A 539 -4.40 18.72 20.87
C LYS A 539 -4.86 20.13 20.51
N VAL A 540 -5.50 20.28 19.35
CA VAL A 540 -6.01 21.55 18.82
C VAL A 540 -7.54 21.49 18.74
N GLY A 541 -8.19 22.64 18.93
CA GLY A 541 -9.65 22.77 18.93
C GLY A 541 -10.24 23.35 17.65
N SER A 542 -9.42 23.81 16.70
CA SER A 542 -9.90 24.44 15.46
C SER A 542 -8.95 24.25 14.28
N ILE A 543 -9.45 24.53 13.07
CA ILE A 543 -8.62 24.52 11.84
C ILE A 543 -7.49 25.56 11.91
N ALA A 544 -7.74 26.74 12.49
CA ALA A 544 -6.69 27.75 12.64
C ALA A 544 -5.56 27.27 13.55
N GLU A 545 -5.91 26.67 14.70
CA GLU A 545 -4.91 26.09 15.61
C GLU A 545 -4.18 24.90 14.99
N LEU A 546 -4.85 24.10 14.14
CA LEU A 546 -4.22 23.03 13.36
C LEU A 546 -3.15 23.60 12.41
N GLU A 547 -3.46 24.66 11.66
CA GLU A 547 -2.49 25.30 10.76
C GLU A 547 -1.29 25.88 11.52
N GLU A 548 -1.53 26.54 12.66
CA GLU A 548 -0.47 27.03 13.54
C GLU A 548 0.40 25.90 14.11
N ALA A 549 -0.21 24.78 14.47
CA ALA A 549 0.51 23.60 14.96
C ALA A 549 1.35 22.97 13.85
N LEU A 550 0.81 22.83 12.64
CA LEU A 550 1.51 22.25 11.48
C LEU A 550 2.73 23.07 11.06
N ALA A 551 2.71 24.39 11.25
CA ALA A 551 3.86 25.26 10.96
C ALA A 551 5.10 24.94 11.82
N LYS A 552 4.91 24.37 13.02
CA LYS A 552 5.98 24.05 13.98
C LYS A 552 6.61 22.66 13.76
N ARG A 553 6.11 21.89 12.79
CA ARG A 553 6.52 20.49 12.60
C ARG A 553 7.97 20.33 12.16
N HIS A 554 8.51 21.31 11.42
CA HIS A 554 9.88 21.27 10.88
C HIS A 554 10.94 21.46 11.97
N ASP A 555 10.56 21.95 13.14
CA ASP A 555 11.46 22.13 14.29
C ASP A 555 11.68 20.84 15.08
N GLN A 556 10.95 19.76 14.76
CA GLN A 556 10.92 18.53 15.54
C GLN A 556 11.94 17.50 15.03
N THR A 557 12.62 16.83 15.96
CA THR A 557 13.60 15.77 15.67
C THR A 557 13.07 14.36 15.99
N VAL A 558 11.84 14.28 16.46
CA VAL A 558 11.08 13.06 16.79
C VAL A 558 9.69 13.18 16.17
N PRO A 559 8.83 12.14 16.20
CA PRO A 559 7.47 12.28 15.69
C PRO A 559 6.71 13.45 16.33
N TYR A 560 5.94 14.15 15.52
CA TYR A 560 5.10 15.27 15.92
C TYR A 560 3.63 14.94 15.71
N VAL A 561 2.82 14.94 16.77
CA VAL A 561 1.43 14.48 16.73
C VAL A 561 0.49 15.65 16.98
N VAL A 562 -0.38 15.95 16.02
CA VAL A 562 -1.46 16.93 16.17
C VAL A 562 -2.79 16.18 16.23
N VAL A 563 -3.52 16.33 17.32
CA VAL A 563 -4.84 15.70 17.53
C VAL A 563 -5.92 16.74 17.33
N ILE A 564 -6.93 16.41 16.53
CA ILE A 564 -8.10 17.26 16.31
C ILE A 564 -9.37 16.41 16.38
N ASP A 565 -10.37 16.90 17.12
CA ASP A 565 -11.68 16.24 17.16
C ASP A 565 -12.43 16.57 15.85
N THR A 566 -12.98 15.57 15.18
CA THR A 566 -13.73 15.76 13.92
C THR A 566 -15.13 15.18 13.99
N ASP A 567 -16.04 15.69 13.16
CA ASP A 567 -17.40 15.15 13.03
C ASP A 567 -17.37 13.81 12.25
N PRO A 568 -17.90 12.69 12.81
CA PRO A 568 -17.92 11.40 12.12
C PRO A 568 -18.91 11.30 10.95
N TYR A 569 -19.87 12.22 10.81
CA TYR A 569 -20.98 12.10 9.86
C TYR A 569 -20.73 12.68 8.46
N PRO A 570 -20.09 13.85 8.31
CA PRO A 570 -19.83 14.40 6.99
C PRO A 570 -18.89 13.53 6.16
N SER A 571 -19.13 13.53 4.85
CA SER A 571 -18.22 13.01 3.82
C SER A 571 -18.45 13.79 2.54
N THR A 572 -17.50 13.75 1.60
CA THR A 572 -17.66 14.48 0.34
C THR A 572 -18.86 13.96 -0.46
N GLU A 573 -19.92 14.77 -0.55
CA GLU A 573 -21.16 14.47 -1.29
C GLU A 573 -20.94 14.36 -2.81
N HIS A 574 -19.97 15.09 -3.34
CA HIS A 574 -19.68 15.12 -4.77
C HIS A 574 -18.85 13.90 -5.23
N GLY A 575 -19.10 13.47 -6.46
CA GLY A 575 -18.41 12.34 -7.10
C GLY A 575 -18.85 10.97 -6.59
N GLY A 576 -17.94 10.01 -6.68
CA GLY A 576 -18.20 8.61 -6.38
C GLY A 576 -18.94 7.86 -7.50
N THR A 577 -19.09 6.55 -7.29
CA THR A 577 -19.92 5.67 -8.11
C THR A 577 -20.42 4.53 -7.22
N TRP A 578 -21.39 3.77 -7.71
CA TRP A 578 -21.92 2.64 -6.98
C TRP A 578 -20.84 1.56 -6.72
N TRP A 579 -20.93 0.94 -5.56
CA TRP A 579 -20.09 -0.15 -5.08
C TRP A 579 -20.99 -1.29 -4.62
N GLU A 580 -20.69 -2.52 -5.02
CA GLU A 580 -21.42 -3.69 -4.56
C GLU A 580 -21.10 -3.98 -3.09
N VAL A 581 -22.05 -3.65 -2.21
CA VAL A 581 -22.09 -4.10 -0.82
C VAL A 581 -23.37 -4.88 -0.64
N GLY A 582 -23.25 -6.11 -0.15
CA GLY A 582 -24.41 -6.98 0.06
C GLY A 582 -25.39 -6.36 1.05
N VAL A 583 -26.62 -6.10 0.59
CA VAL A 583 -27.73 -5.63 1.44
C VAL A 583 -28.70 -6.79 1.68
N PRO A 584 -29.09 -7.09 2.93
CA PRO A 584 -29.98 -8.22 3.24
C PRO A 584 -31.31 -8.17 2.47
N GLU A 585 -31.70 -9.30 1.88
CA GLU A 585 -32.99 -9.46 1.20
C GLU A 585 -34.17 -9.46 2.18
N VAL A 586 -33.95 -9.93 3.42
CA VAL A 586 -34.97 -9.99 4.48
C VAL A 586 -34.52 -9.17 5.68
N SER A 587 -35.39 -8.27 6.13
CA SER A 587 -35.19 -7.47 7.34
C SER A 587 -36.53 -6.96 7.87
N GLU A 588 -36.65 -6.83 9.20
CA GLU A 588 -37.79 -6.16 9.84
C GLU A 588 -37.77 -4.64 9.59
N ARG A 589 -36.59 -4.06 9.33
CA ARG A 589 -36.41 -2.63 9.05
C ARG A 589 -36.83 -2.28 7.62
N ALA A 590 -37.68 -1.27 7.46
CA ALA A 590 -38.13 -0.82 6.15
C ALA A 590 -37.01 -0.19 5.32
N GLU A 591 -36.08 0.50 5.99
CA GLU A 591 -34.92 1.15 5.41
C GLU A 591 -33.98 0.13 4.74
N VAL A 592 -33.78 -1.03 5.36
CA VAL A 592 -32.97 -2.12 4.78
C VAL A 592 -33.65 -2.71 3.55
N ARG A 593 -34.98 -2.93 3.59
CA ARG A 593 -35.71 -3.44 2.41
C ARG A 593 -35.65 -2.47 1.24
N ALA A 594 -35.79 -1.16 1.50
CA ALA A 594 -35.63 -0.13 0.47
C ALA A 594 -34.20 -0.09 -0.10
N ALA A 595 -33.18 -0.17 0.77
CA ALA A 595 -31.79 -0.25 0.34
C ALA A 595 -31.50 -1.51 -0.50
N HIS A 596 -32.13 -2.64 -0.17
CA HIS A 596 -32.02 -3.87 -0.94
C HIS A 596 -32.61 -3.74 -2.34
N GLU A 597 -33.77 -3.11 -2.49
CA GLU A 597 -34.37 -2.82 -3.80
C GLU A 597 -33.42 -1.97 -4.67
N GLN A 598 -32.80 -0.94 -4.08
CA GLN A 598 -31.79 -0.13 -4.77
C GLN A 598 -30.55 -0.96 -5.15
N TYR A 599 -30.06 -1.82 -4.25
CA TYR A 599 -28.95 -2.73 -4.51
C TYR A 599 -29.26 -3.66 -5.71
N VAL A 600 -30.44 -4.29 -5.75
CA VAL A 600 -30.88 -5.14 -6.86
C VAL A 600 -30.98 -4.36 -8.16
N SER A 601 -31.43 -3.10 -8.11
CA SER A 601 -31.48 -2.22 -9.28
C SER A 601 -30.07 -1.91 -9.80
N ASN A 602 -29.18 -1.45 -8.93
CA ASN A 602 -27.81 -1.05 -9.30
C ASN A 602 -26.97 -2.25 -9.79
N LYS A 603 -27.22 -3.45 -9.25
CA LYS A 603 -26.55 -4.67 -9.69
C LYS A 603 -26.72 -4.96 -11.18
N LYS A 604 -27.81 -4.48 -11.80
CA LYS A 604 -28.03 -4.59 -13.25
C LYS A 604 -27.07 -3.73 -14.08
N LEU A 605 -26.40 -2.76 -13.46
CA LEU A 605 -25.38 -1.92 -14.10
C LEU A 605 -24.03 -2.64 -14.19
N GLN A 606 -23.82 -3.70 -13.39
CA GLN A 606 -22.60 -4.51 -13.50
C GLN A 606 -22.52 -5.12 -14.87
N ARG A 607 -21.35 -4.99 -15.47
CA ARG A 607 -21.04 -5.67 -16.72
C ARG A 607 -20.13 -6.84 -16.44
N ALA A 608 -20.29 -7.89 -17.24
CA ALA A 608 -19.51 -9.11 -17.19
C ALA A 608 -18.69 -9.32 -18.49
N ASP A 609 -18.87 -8.41 -19.45
CA ASP A 609 -18.42 -8.45 -20.84
C ASP A 609 -17.37 -7.38 -21.20
#